data_AF-A0AAJ4B759-F1
#
_entry.id   AF-A0AAJ4B759-F1
#
_cell.length_a   1.000
_cell.length_b   1.000
_cell.length_c   1.000
_cell.angle_alpha   90.00
_cell.angle_beta   90.00
_cell.angle_gamma   90.00
#
_symmetry.space_group_name_H-M   'P 1'
#
loop_
_entity.id
_entity.type
_entity.pdbx_description
1 polymer ?
#
loop_
_entity_poly.entity_id
_entity_poly.type
_entity_poly.pdbx_seq_one_letter_code
_entity_poly.pdbx_strand_id
1 'polypeptide(L)'
;MPNQAPAPASPPRALRWALAGSVIVMIAAGGLFYYASQLAAAKRQVNHNEIAVIIHAHACEPNALTVPAGRASFRIINRSDRAVEWEILDGVLVVEERENIAPGLSQVINANLLPGDYAITCGLLSNPRGTLQVTPTAESDAQAKAKPSMVAFIGPLSEFRVYLNSQGSALIKAVSALEQAIAAGDLSQAQALYLPAREAYQRLAPAAQRLAELDNAINARADYFEKREQDPAFSGFHRLEYGLFAQHSLDGLAPIAQRLLSDVTALKQQLLAQSLPPEQLVSILVRNLNSLADVRAASGEEERYSHLDLNGFAANLAATRKVVELMRPLLTKSAADLLPGIDSAISAFAGQLDGLQVDGNYRTYDSVTADQRQQIADKAKALAAALDGIDPALGLTGLK
;
A
#
# COMPACT_ATOMS: atom_id res chain seq x y z
N MET A 1 34.84 -47.28 94.38
CA MET A 1 34.63 -46.75 93.01
C MET A 1 35.79 -45.83 92.70
N PRO A 2 36.50 -46.05 91.58
CA PRO A 2 36.27 -45.18 90.44
C PRO A 2 36.00 -45.96 89.15
N ASN A 3 35.00 -45.45 88.45
CA ASN A 3 34.59 -45.74 87.10
C ASN A 3 35.49 -44.92 86.16
N GLN A 4 36.17 -45.52 85.18
CA GLN A 4 36.76 -44.76 84.08
C GLN A 4 36.57 -45.45 82.72
N ALA A 5 35.80 -44.70 81.92
CA ALA A 5 35.37 -44.77 80.53
C ALA A 5 36.08 -45.74 79.55
N PRO A 6 35.31 -46.42 78.67
CA PRO A 6 35.88 -47.19 77.57
C PRO A 6 36.54 -46.27 76.54
N ALA A 7 37.71 -46.70 76.07
CA ALA A 7 38.52 -46.00 75.06
C ALA A 7 37.73 -45.77 73.75
N PRO A 8 37.93 -44.63 73.06
CA PRO A 8 37.20 -44.31 71.84
C PRO A 8 37.52 -45.34 70.75
N ALA A 9 36.48 -46.04 70.29
CA ALA A 9 36.58 -47.00 69.20
C ALA A 9 37.01 -46.28 67.91
N SER A 10 38.05 -46.80 67.27
CA SER A 10 38.49 -46.29 65.98
C SER A 10 37.35 -46.42 64.95
N PRO A 11 37.06 -45.37 64.16
CA PRO A 11 35.94 -45.42 63.22
C PRO A 11 36.14 -46.59 62.24
N PRO A 12 35.07 -47.33 61.91
CA PRO A 12 35.16 -48.50 61.05
C PRO A 12 35.81 -48.13 59.71
N ARG A 13 36.67 -49.00 59.17
CA ARG A 13 37.41 -48.74 57.91
C ARG A 13 36.51 -48.30 56.77
N ALA A 14 35.26 -48.78 56.73
CA ALA A 14 34.23 -48.37 55.78
C ALA A 14 33.92 -46.86 55.83
N LEU A 15 33.90 -46.24 57.02
CA LEU A 15 33.66 -44.81 57.18
C LEU A 15 34.82 -43.97 56.64
N ARG A 16 36.06 -44.43 56.81
CA ARG A 16 37.26 -43.77 56.25
C ARG A 16 37.28 -43.82 54.72
N TRP A 17 36.91 -44.95 54.13
CA TRP A 17 36.77 -45.09 52.68
C TRP A 17 35.60 -44.27 52.12
N ALA A 18 34.47 -44.19 52.84
CA ALA A 18 33.35 -43.33 52.47
C ALA A 18 33.75 -41.84 52.48
N LEU A 19 34.52 -41.41 53.49
CA LEU A 19 35.01 -40.02 53.58
C LEU A 19 36.00 -39.70 52.46
N ALA A 20 36.95 -40.61 52.17
CA ALA A 20 37.88 -40.46 51.06
C ALA A 20 37.15 -40.42 49.70
N GLY A 21 36.14 -41.28 49.51
CA GLY A 21 35.28 -41.26 48.32
C GLY A 21 34.52 -39.94 48.18
N SER A 22 33.95 -39.42 49.28
CA SER A 22 33.25 -38.13 49.28
C SER A 22 34.16 -36.96 48.92
N VAL A 23 35.42 -36.97 49.39
CA VAL A 23 36.41 -35.93 49.05
C VAL A 23 36.76 -35.99 47.56
N ILE A 24 36.95 -37.19 47.01
CA ILE A 24 37.24 -37.38 45.57
C ILE A 24 36.07 -36.88 44.72
N VAL A 25 34.83 -37.22 45.09
CA VAL A 25 33.64 -36.72 44.38
C VAL A 25 33.54 -35.20 44.45
N MET A 26 33.83 -34.59 45.60
CA MET A 26 33.82 -33.14 45.76
C MET A 26 34.87 -32.44 44.89
N ILE A 27 36.10 -32.98 44.81
CA ILE A 27 37.16 -32.45 43.94
C ILE A 27 36.77 -32.60 42.47
N ALA A 28 36.24 -33.76 42.08
CA ALA A 28 35.79 -34.00 40.71
C ALA A 28 34.65 -33.04 40.32
N ALA A 29 33.66 -32.86 41.21
CA ALA A 29 32.55 -31.91 41.01
C ALA A 29 33.06 -30.46 40.90
N GLY A 30 34.02 -30.06 41.75
CA GLY A 30 34.68 -28.76 41.67
C GLY A 30 35.43 -28.55 40.35
N GLY A 31 36.14 -29.57 39.87
CA GLY A 31 36.83 -29.53 38.58
C GLY A 31 35.87 -29.42 37.39
N LEU A 32 34.78 -30.20 37.40
CA LEU A 32 33.70 -30.12 36.41
C LEU A 32 33.01 -28.74 36.42
N PHE A 33 32.73 -28.20 37.60
CA PHE A 33 32.13 -26.87 37.75
C PHE A 33 33.06 -25.77 37.23
N TYR A 34 34.36 -25.85 37.54
CA TYR A 34 35.37 -24.91 37.03
C TYR A 34 35.48 -24.98 35.50
N TYR A 35 35.51 -26.19 34.93
CA TYR A 35 35.55 -26.39 33.48
C TYR A 35 34.29 -25.86 32.78
N ALA A 36 33.11 -26.16 33.32
CA ALA A 36 31.84 -25.63 32.82
C ALA A 36 31.78 -24.09 32.92
N SER A 37 32.31 -23.51 34.01
CA SER A 37 32.41 -22.07 34.20
C SER A 37 33.32 -21.39 33.17
N GLN A 38 34.45 -22.02 32.83
CA GLN A 38 35.36 -21.55 31.78
C GLN A 38 34.71 -21.60 30.39
N LEU A 39 34.00 -22.69 30.05
CA LEU A 39 33.26 -22.80 28.79
C LEU A 39 32.13 -21.76 28.68
N ALA A 40 31.41 -21.51 29.77
CA ALA A 40 30.40 -20.45 29.82
C ALA A 40 31.03 -19.05 29.68
N ALA A 41 32.20 -18.82 30.28
CA ALA A 41 32.94 -17.57 30.12
C ALA A 41 33.40 -17.36 28.66
N ALA A 42 33.89 -18.41 28.00
CA ALA A 42 34.25 -18.36 26.59
C ALA A 42 33.06 -18.04 25.67
N LYS A 43 31.86 -18.61 25.93
CA LYS A 43 30.63 -18.29 25.18
C LYS A 43 30.12 -16.86 25.40
N ARG A 44 30.55 -16.18 26.47
CA ARG A 44 30.25 -14.77 26.72
C ARG A 44 31.23 -13.83 26.03
N GLN A 45 32.32 -14.33 25.43
CA GLN A 45 33.22 -13.48 24.66
C GLN A 45 32.47 -12.87 23.48
N VAL A 46 32.60 -11.56 23.36
CA VAL A 46 32.03 -10.76 22.28
C VAL A 46 33.02 -10.85 21.13
N ASN A 47 32.57 -11.30 19.97
CA ASN A 47 33.41 -11.26 18.78
C ASN A 47 33.61 -9.79 18.37
N HIS A 48 34.72 -9.48 17.70
CA HIS A 48 35.05 -8.11 17.24
C HIS A 48 33.90 -7.41 16.48
N ASN A 49 33.03 -8.17 15.80
CA ASN A 49 31.96 -7.66 14.95
C ASN A 49 30.60 -7.57 15.66
N GLU A 50 30.56 -7.80 16.98
CA GLU A 50 29.33 -7.83 17.76
C GLU A 50 29.29 -6.69 18.77
N ILE A 51 28.11 -6.09 18.94
CA ILE A 51 27.84 -5.06 19.92
C ILE A 51 27.32 -5.74 21.18
N ALA A 52 28.05 -5.62 22.29
CA ALA A 52 27.63 -6.21 23.55
C ALA A 52 26.51 -5.38 24.20
N VAL A 53 25.44 -6.04 24.64
CA VAL A 53 24.40 -5.46 25.48
C VAL A 53 24.23 -6.35 26.70
N ILE A 54 24.48 -5.79 27.87
CA ILE A 54 24.40 -6.50 29.15
C ILE A 54 23.08 -6.15 29.81
N ILE A 55 22.23 -7.14 30.07
CA ILE A 55 20.96 -6.95 30.75
C ILE A 55 21.14 -7.22 32.24
N HIS A 56 20.85 -6.20 33.05
CA HIS A 56 20.77 -6.26 34.52
C HIS A 56 19.31 -6.35 34.96
N ALA A 57 19.05 -6.37 36.27
CA ALA A 57 17.69 -6.50 36.81
C ALA A 57 16.72 -5.40 36.33
N HIS A 58 17.20 -4.15 36.24
CA HIS A 58 16.35 -2.97 36.00
C HIS A 58 16.81 -2.08 34.83
N ALA A 59 17.87 -2.46 34.12
CA ALA A 59 18.45 -1.68 33.03
C ALA A 59 19.30 -2.58 32.13
N CYS A 60 19.67 -2.06 30.96
CA CYS A 60 20.67 -2.66 30.11
C CYS A 60 21.84 -1.69 29.88
N GLU A 61 23.03 -2.24 29.63
CA GLU A 61 24.26 -1.49 29.43
C GLU A 61 24.94 -1.92 28.12
N PRO A 62 25.16 -0.99 27.18
CA PRO A 62 24.63 0.38 27.19
C PRO A 62 23.09 0.40 26.99
N ASN A 63 22.43 1.41 27.52
CA ASN A 63 21.00 1.69 27.26
C ASN A 63 20.79 2.69 26.11
N ALA A 64 21.86 3.20 25.52
CA ALA A 64 21.85 4.05 24.33
C ALA A 64 22.91 3.55 23.36
N LEU A 65 22.49 3.19 22.16
CA LEU A 65 23.32 2.60 21.11
C LEU A 65 23.31 3.47 19.86
N THR A 66 24.42 3.51 19.16
CA THR A 66 24.52 4.09 17.81
C THR A 66 25.23 3.13 16.89
N VAL A 67 24.63 2.82 15.75
CA VAL A 67 25.18 1.87 14.75
C VAL A 67 24.97 2.39 13.33
N PRO A 68 25.83 2.05 12.37
CA PRO A 68 25.56 2.32 10.96
C PRO A 68 24.41 1.45 10.43
N ALA A 69 23.63 2.00 9.49
CA ALA A 69 22.61 1.27 8.76
C ALA A 69 23.19 0.08 7.97
N GLY A 70 22.41 -0.99 7.86
CA GLY A 70 22.80 -2.27 7.30
C GLY A 70 22.82 -3.37 8.37
N ARG A 71 23.64 -4.41 8.13
CA ARG A 71 23.71 -5.58 9.01
C ARG A 71 24.43 -5.25 10.31
N ALA A 72 23.73 -5.35 11.44
CA ALA A 72 24.27 -5.24 12.78
C ALA A 72 24.13 -6.58 13.53
N SER A 73 25.10 -6.88 14.40
CA SER A 73 25.06 -8.04 15.29
C SER A 73 25.16 -7.60 16.73
N PHE A 74 24.18 -7.99 17.56
CA PHE A 74 24.15 -7.69 18.99
C PHE A 74 24.34 -8.97 19.79
N ARG A 75 25.27 -8.96 20.74
CA ARG A 75 25.42 -10.03 21.73
C ARG A 75 24.74 -9.61 23.02
N ILE A 76 23.61 -10.22 23.31
CA ILE A 76 22.83 -9.96 24.50
C ILE A 76 23.31 -10.89 25.62
N ILE A 77 23.75 -10.33 26.73
CA ILE A 77 24.32 -11.06 27.86
C ILE A 77 23.42 -10.84 29.07
N ASN A 78 22.80 -11.90 29.58
CA ASN A 78 21.94 -11.79 30.75
C ASN A 78 22.77 -11.89 32.05
N ARG A 79 22.83 -10.80 32.80
CA ARG A 79 23.44 -10.70 34.15
C ARG A 79 22.39 -10.52 35.25
N SER A 80 21.11 -10.64 34.92
CA SER A 80 20.03 -10.68 35.90
C SER A 80 19.85 -12.09 36.51
N ASP A 81 18.90 -12.21 37.44
CA ASP A 81 18.55 -13.44 38.15
C ASP A 81 17.40 -14.24 37.51
N ARG A 82 16.86 -13.76 36.38
CA ARG A 82 15.71 -14.35 35.67
C ARG A 82 15.94 -14.45 34.17
N ALA A 83 15.12 -15.22 33.47
CA ALA A 83 15.11 -15.21 32.01
C ALA A 83 14.62 -13.84 31.49
N VAL A 84 15.21 -13.36 30.42
CA VAL A 84 14.93 -12.04 29.82
C VAL A 84 14.81 -12.13 28.31
N GLU A 85 14.24 -11.10 27.71
CA GLU A 85 14.19 -10.88 26.27
C GLU A 85 14.86 -9.57 25.87
N TRP A 86 15.25 -9.48 24.60
CA TRP A 86 15.74 -8.23 24.01
C TRP A 86 15.19 -8.05 22.61
N GLU A 87 14.51 -6.93 22.41
CA GLU A 87 13.82 -6.54 21.18
C GLU A 87 14.35 -5.18 20.68
N ILE A 88 14.37 -5.02 19.36
CA ILE A 88 14.48 -3.72 18.68
C ILE A 88 13.09 -3.31 18.22
N LEU A 89 12.66 -2.09 18.54
CA LEU A 89 11.30 -1.61 18.33
C LEU A 89 11.29 -0.35 17.45
N ASP A 90 10.41 -0.34 16.45
CA ASP A 90 10.00 0.85 15.69
C ASP A 90 8.54 1.19 16.06
N GLY A 91 8.38 2.11 17.01
CA GLY A 91 7.09 2.39 17.65
C GLY A 91 6.52 1.17 18.38
N VAL A 92 5.53 0.52 17.78
CA VAL A 92 4.88 -0.70 18.28
C VAL A 92 5.32 -1.98 17.54
N LEU A 93 6.12 -1.84 16.48
CA LEU A 93 6.59 -2.95 15.66
C LEU A 93 7.88 -3.53 16.25
N VAL A 94 7.92 -4.86 16.41
CA VAL A 94 9.16 -5.59 16.72
C VAL A 94 9.94 -5.79 15.42
N VAL A 95 11.12 -5.18 15.34
CA VAL A 95 12.02 -5.26 14.18
C VAL A 95 12.81 -6.56 14.20
N GLU A 96 13.30 -6.95 15.37
CA GLU A 96 14.02 -8.21 15.62
C GLU A 96 14.04 -8.47 17.14
N GLU A 97 14.04 -9.74 17.55
CA GLU A 97 13.96 -10.13 18.96
C GLU A 97 14.76 -11.41 19.28
N ARG A 98 15.14 -11.57 20.55
CA ARG A 98 15.39 -12.90 21.15
C ARG A 98 14.79 -12.99 22.53
N GLU A 99 14.05 -14.07 22.74
CA GLU A 99 13.39 -14.40 23.99
C GLU A 99 14.18 -15.42 24.83
N ASN A 100 13.77 -15.59 26.09
CA ASN A 100 14.17 -16.70 26.95
C ASN A 100 15.69 -16.83 27.20
N ILE A 101 16.40 -15.71 27.25
CA ILE A 101 17.82 -15.67 27.57
C ILE A 101 17.98 -15.93 29.07
N ALA A 102 18.33 -17.16 29.46
CA ALA A 102 18.42 -17.55 30.86
C ALA A 102 19.57 -16.82 31.63
N PRO A 103 19.50 -16.73 32.97
CA PRO A 103 20.53 -16.10 33.80
C PRO A 103 21.94 -16.61 33.50
N GLY A 104 22.87 -15.69 33.26
CA GLY A 104 24.27 -16.00 32.99
C GLY A 104 24.56 -16.51 31.56
N LEU A 105 23.56 -16.61 30.68
CA LEU A 105 23.75 -16.96 29.27
C LEU A 105 23.85 -15.72 28.38
N SER A 106 24.25 -15.95 27.13
CA SER A 106 24.27 -14.94 26.07
C SER A 106 23.69 -15.48 24.77
N GLN A 107 23.12 -14.60 23.97
CA GLN A 107 22.59 -14.90 22.63
C GLN A 107 23.05 -13.83 21.64
N VAL A 108 23.13 -14.20 20.35
CA VAL A 108 23.45 -13.26 19.27
C VAL A 108 22.22 -13.00 18.42
N ILE A 109 22.04 -11.73 18.08
CA ILE A 109 20.94 -11.22 17.28
C ILE A 109 21.54 -10.55 16.05
N ASN A 110 21.05 -10.90 14.87
CA ASN A 110 21.43 -10.25 13.63
C ASN A 110 20.24 -9.46 13.12
N ALA A 111 20.40 -8.16 12.90
CA ALA A 111 19.36 -7.32 12.32
C ALA A 111 19.92 -6.60 11.09
N ASN A 112 19.09 -6.38 10.07
CA ASN A 112 19.41 -5.48 8.97
C ASN A 112 18.61 -4.19 9.17
N LEU A 113 19.28 -3.15 9.66
CA LEU A 113 18.64 -1.94 10.16
C LEU A 113 18.66 -0.82 9.12
N LEU A 114 17.52 -0.16 8.93
CA LEU A 114 17.43 1.06 8.14
C LEU A 114 17.79 2.28 9.02
N PRO A 115 18.27 3.40 8.42
CA PRO A 115 18.53 4.62 9.18
C PRO A 115 17.27 5.08 9.93
N GLY A 116 17.41 5.50 11.18
CA GLY A 116 16.29 5.91 12.02
C GLY A 116 16.56 5.76 13.51
N ASP A 117 15.58 6.16 14.31
CA ASP A 117 15.63 6.05 15.77
C ASP A 117 14.68 4.93 16.24
N TYR A 118 15.24 3.97 16.96
CA TYR A 118 14.54 2.79 17.48
C TYR A 118 14.59 2.79 19.00
N ALA A 119 13.63 2.10 19.62
CA ALA A 119 13.70 1.75 21.04
C ALA A 119 14.26 0.32 21.20
N ILE A 120 14.91 0.05 22.32
CA ILE A 120 15.33 -1.31 22.70
C ILE A 120 14.76 -1.67 24.07
N THR A 121 14.36 -2.91 24.26
CA THR A 121 13.98 -3.38 25.60
C THR A 121 15.23 -3.67 26.43
N CYS A 122 15.15 -3.47 27.75
CA CYS A 122 16.22 -3.85 28.67
C CYS A 122 15.81 -5.01 29.58
N GLY A 123 15.37 -6.12 28.98
CA GLY A 123 15.07 -7.37 29.69
C GLY A 123 13.62 -7.56 30.07
N LEU A 124 13.15 -6.85 31.11
CA LEU A 124 11.75 -6.92 31.54
C LEU A 124 10.93 -5.79 30.94
N LEU A 125 9.66 -6.06 30.64
CA LEU A 125 8.72 -5.08 30.09
C LEU A 125 8.54 -3.84 30.99
N SER A 126 8.70 -4.00 32.30
CA SER A 126 8.63 -2.91 33.29
C SER A 126 9.88 -2.03 33.35
N ASN A 127 10.99 -2.47 32.74
CA ASN A 127 12.23 -1.70 32.73
C ASN A 127 12.12 -0.54 31.73
N PRO A 128 12.77 0.61 32.01
CA PRO A 128 12.85 1.69 31.03
C PRO A 128 13.50 1.18 29.73
N ARG A 129 12.91 1.55 28.60
CA ARG A 129 13.46 1.24 27.28
C ARG A 129 14.74 2.05 27.03
N GLY A 130 15.69 1.43 26.35
CA GLY A 130 16.85 2.11 25.80
C GLY A 130 16.57 2.68 24.40
N THR A 131 17.57 3.34 23.82
CA THR A 131 17.53 3.88 22.46
C THR A 131 18.57 3.22 21.56
N LEU A 132 18.24 3.08 20.28
CA LEU A 132 19.14 2.64 19.23
C LEU A 132 19.01 3.60 18.05
N GLN A 133 20.03 4.43 17.86
CA GLN A 133 20.15 5.32 16.72
C GLN A 133 20.88 4.62 15.58
N VAL A 134 20.26 4.53 14.42
CA VAL A 134 20.85 3.93 13.22
C VAL A 134 21.21 5.05 12.25
N THR A 135 22.51 5.27 12.06
CA THR A 135 23.02 6.37 11.22
C THR A 135 23.04 5.96 9.74
N PRO A 136 22.74 6.87 8.80
CA PRO A 136 22.85 6.60 7.37
C PRO A 136 24.25 6.13 6.94
N THR A 137 24.29 5.25 5.95
CA THR A 137 25.47 4.80 5.21
C THR A 137 25.28 5.09 3.72
N ALA A 138 26.38 5.11 2.95
CA ALA A 138 26.30 5.27 1.50
C ALA A 138 25.42 4.18 0.85
N GLU A 139 25.50 2.95 1.36
CA GLU A 139 24.68 1.83 0.94
C GLU A 139 23.20 2.02 1.30
N SER A 140 22.89 2.49 2.51
CA SER A 140 21.50 2.76 2.89
C SER A 140 20.89 3.93 2.11
N ASP A 141 21.69 4.96 1.81
CA ASP A 141 21.25 6.08 0.98
C ASP A 141 21.01 5.65 -0.46
N ALA A 142 21.87 4.77 -0.99
CA ALA A 142 21.67 4.17 -2.30
C ALA A 142 20.43 3.27 -2.34
N GLN A 143 20.16 2.49 -1.28
CA GLN A 143 18.96 1.66 -1.16
C GLN A 143 17.68 2.49 -0.99
N ALA A 144 17.72 3.59 -0.25
CA ALA A 144 16.59 4.51 -0.10
C ALA A 144 16.21 5.14 -1.46
N LYS A 145 17.20 5.44 -2.29
CA LYS A 145 17.03 5.96 -3.65
C LYS A 145 16.86 4.87 -4.71
N ALA A 146 16.95 3.60 -4.33
CA ALA A 146 16.77 2.51 -5.27
C ALA A 146 15.31 2.45 -5.72
N LYS A 147 15.12 2.17 -7.01
CA LYS A 147 13.80 1.94 -7.58
C LYS A 147 13.14 0.74 -6.90
N PRO A 148 11.82 0.79 -6.61
CA PRO A 148 11.13 -0.35 -6.03
C PRO A 148 11.29 -1.62 -6.89
N SER A 149 11.41 -2.77 -6.24
CA SER A 149 11.33 -4.04 -6.97
C SER A 149 9.93 -4.26 -7.54
N MET A 150 9.78 -5.10 -8.57
CA MET A 150 8.47 -5.43 -9.15
C MET A 150 7.48 -6.00 -8.13
N VAL A 151 7.97 -6.68 -7.08
CA VAL A 151 7.15 -7.21 -5.98
C VAL A 151 6.43 -6.08 -5.23
N ALA A 152 7.03 -4.89 -5.14
CA ALA A 152 6.43 -3.75 -4.44
C ALA A 152 5.14 -3.24 -5.11
N PHE A 153 4.94 -3.53 -6.40
CA PHE A 153 3.73 -3.13 -7.14
C PHE A 153 2.57 -4.13 -6.99
N ILE A 154 2.79 -5.33 -6.42
CA ILE A 154 1.73 -6.32 -6.21
C ILE A 154 0.60 -5.75 -5.34
N GLY A 155 0.95 -5.03 -4.26
CA GLY A 155 -0.01 -4.37 -3.38
C GLY A 155 -0.89 -3.35 -4.12
N PRO A 156 -0.30 -2.29 -4.71
CA PRO A 156 -1.04 -1.30 -5.49
C PRO A 156 -1.91 -1.90 -6.61
N LEU A 157 -1.38 -2.89 -7.35
CA LEU A 157 -2.16 -3.57 -8.40
C LEU A 157 -3.34 -4.37 -7.86
N SER A 158 -3.16 -5.04 -6.72
CA SER A 158 -4.23 -5.82 -6.07
C SER A 158 -5.33 -4.89 -5.56
N GLU A 159 -4.97 -3.79 -4.91
CA GLU A 159 -5.92 -2.77 -4.47
C GLU A 159 -6.63 -2.08 -5.64
N PHE A 160 -5.93 -1.85 -6.76
CA PHE A 160 -6.57 -1.34 -7.96
C PHE A 160 -7.57 -2.33 -8.54
N ARG A 161 -7.27 -3.64 -8.52
CA ARG A 161 -8.23 -4.69 -8.91
C ARG A 161 -9.47 -4.70 -8.00
N VAL A 162 -9.30 -4.48 -6.69
CA VAL A 162 -10.42 -4.30 -5.75
C VAL A 162 -11.25 -3.08 -6.12
N TYR A 163 -10.60 -1.96 -6.44
CA TYR A 163 -11.27 -0.76 -6.94
C TYR A 163 -12.08 -1.04 -8.21
N LEU A 164 -11.49 -1.71 -9.22
CA LEU A 164 -12.18 -2.07 -10.47
C LEU A 164 -13.39 -2.98 -10.20
N ASN A 165 -13.28 -3.94 -9.27
CA ASN A 165 -14.41 -4.79 -8.90
C ASN A 165 -15.55 -3.99 -8.24
N SER A 166 -15.20 -3.08 -7.33
CA SER A 166 -16.17 -2.23 -6.63
C SER A 166 -16.87 -1.27 -7.60
N GLN A 167 -16.10 -0.52 -8.40
CA GLN A 167 -16.64 0.40 -9.39
C GLN A 167 -17.42 -0.33 -10.49
N GLY A 168 -16.97 -1.51 -10.93
CA GLY A 168 -17.71 -2.33 -11.88
C GLY A 168 -19.06 -2.79 -11.33
N SER A 169 -19.12 -3.12 -10.05
CA SER A 169 -20.39 -3.47 -9.38
C SER A 169 -21.33 -2.26 -9.27
N ALA A 170 -20.77 -1.07 -8.96
CA ALA A 170 -21.52 0.18 -8.93
C ALA A 170 -22.08 0.55 -10.31
N LEU A 171 -21.29 0.38 -11.36
CA LEU A 171 -21.70 0.59 -12.75
C LEU A 171 -22.85 -0.34 -13.14
N ILE A 172 -22.72 -1.65 -12.90
CA ILE A 172 -23.79 -2.63 -13.19
C ILE A 172 -25.07 -2.25 -12.46
N LYS A 173 -24.99 -1.86 -11.19
CA LYS A 173 -26.16 -1.42 -10.41
C LYS A 173 -26.81 -0.17 -11.01
N ALA A 174 -26.02 0.83 -11.38
CA ALA A 174 -26.53 2.08 -11.92
C ALA A 174 -27.15 1.89 -13.33
N VAL A 175 -26.51 1.12 -14.21
CA VAL A 175 -27.04 0.77 -15.53
C VAL A 175 -28.29 -0.10 -15.41
N SER A 176 -28.35 -1.03 -14.46
CA SER A 176 -29.55 -1.81 -14.20
C SER A 176 -30.74 -0.93 -13.77
N ALA A 177 -30.51 0.10 -12.95
CA ALA A 177 -31.57 1.03 -12.58
C ALA A 177 -32.04 1.85 -13.80
N LEU A 178 -31.12 2.33 -14.63
CA LEU A 178 -31.43 3.05 -15.87
C LEU A 178 -32.24 2.17 -16.84
N GLU A 179 -31.81 0.93 -17.04
CA GLU A 179 -32.51 -0.05 -17.89
C GLU A 179 -33.93 -0.30 -17.40
N GLN A 180 -34.13 -0.47 -16.08
CA GLN A 180 -35.45 -0.66 -15.48
C GLN A 180 -36.37 0.54 -15.70
N ALA A 181 -35.85 1.78 -15.58
CA ALA A 181 -36.66 2.98 -15.83
C ALA A 181 -37.08 3.09 -17.31
N ILE A 182 -36.18 2.75 -18.24
CA ILE A 182 -36.48 2.70 -19.68
C ILE A 182 -37.53 1.62 -19.96
N ALA A 183 -37.38 0.42 -19.40
CA ALA A 183 -38.31 -0.68 -19.56
C ALA A 183 -39.71 -0.39 -18.97
N ALA A 184 -39.77 0.43 -17.90
CA ALA A 184 -41.01 0.88 -17.29
C ALA A 184 -41.71 2.02 -18.06
N GLY A 185 -41.08 2.57 -19.11
CA GLY A 185 -41.62 3.70 -19.85
C GLY A 185 -41.49 5.05 -19.12
N ASP A 186 -40.65 5.15 -18.09
CA ASP A 186 -40.49 6.37 -17.28
C ASP A 186 -39.32 7.22 -17.80
N LEU A 187 -39.63 8.14 -18.72
CA LEU A 187 -38.63 9.03 -19.33
C LEU A 187 -37.93 9.92 -18.30
N SER A 188 -38.67 10.48 -17.35
CA SER A 188 -38.11 11.42 -16.37
C SER A 188 -37.14 10.70 -15.44
N GLN A 189 -37.51 9.51 -14.96
CA GLN A 189 -36.64 8.69 -14.14
C GLN A 189 -35.43 8.19 -14.92
N ALA A 190 -35.59 7.82 -16.20
CA ALA A 190 -34.48 7.41 -17.06
C ALA A 190 -33.47 8.55 -17.28
N GLN A 191 -33.94 9.77 -17.55
CA GLN A 191 -33.08 10.96 -17.63
C GLN A 191 -32.31 11.20 -16.32
N ALA A 192 -32.98 11.10 -15.17
CA ALA A 192 -32.34 11.26 -13.86
C ALA A 192 -31.29 10.17 -13.58
N LEU A 193 -31.52 8.93 -14.02
CA LEU A 193 -30.61 7.80 -13.81
C LEU A 193 -29.47 7.71 -14.83
N TYR A 194 -29.55 8.45 -15.94
CA TYR A 194 -28.46 8.51 -16.92
C TYR A 194 -27.17 9.05 -16.29
N LEU A 195 -27.25 10.16 -15.56
CA LEU A 195 -26.09 10.78 -14.89
C LEU A 195 -25.34 9.83 -13.94
N PRO A 196 -25.95 9.19 -12.93
CA PRO A 196 -25.22 8.30 -12.03
C PRO A 196 -24.65 7.06 -12.74
N ALA A 197 -25.35 6.53 -13.76
CA ALA A 197 -24.80 5.45 -14.59
C ALA A 197 -23.57 5.91 -15.36
N ARG A 198 -23.61 7.14 -15.89
CA ARG A 198 -22.53 7.73 -16.66
C ARG A 198 -21.29 8.03 -15.83
N GLU A 199 -21.46 8.62 -14.65
CA GLU A 199 -20.37 8.83 -13.71
C GLU A 199 -19.72 7.52 -13.27
N ALA A 200 -20.51 6.47 -13.05
CA ALA A 200 -19.98 5.15 -12.70
C ALA A 200 -19.09 4.58 -13.80
N TYR A 201 -19.44 4.80 -15.08
CA TYR A 201 -18.58 4.42 -16.20
C TYR A 201 -17.31 5.26 -16.25
N GLN A 202 -17.42 6.58 -16.08
CA GLN A 202 -16.27 7.49 -16.17
C GLN A 202 -15.22 7.24 -15.07
N ARG A 203 -15.60 6.65 -13.93
CA ARG A 203 -14.63 6.16 -12.92
C ARG A 203 -13.82 4.93 -13.38
N LEU A 204 -14.31 4.22 -14.39
CA LEU A 204 -13.64 3.05 -15.01
C LEU A 204 -13.02 3.36 -16.38
N ALA A 205 -13.42 4.46 -17.03
CA ALA A 205 -13.06 4.77 -18.41
C ALA A 205 -11.57 4.63 -18.73
N PRO A 206 -10.61 5.13 -17.91
CA PRO A 206 -9.19 4.93 -18.20
C PRO A 206 -8.78 3.46 -18.34
N ALA A 207 -9.37 2.56 -17.55
CA ALA A 207 -9.13 1.14 -17.64
C ALA A 207 -9.93 0.48 -18.77
N ALA A 208 -11.19 0.90 -18.97
CA ALA A 208 -12.07 0.38 -20.01
C ALA A 208 -11.53 0.64 -21.43
N GLN A 209 -10.92 1.80 -21.66
CA GLN A 209 -10.32 2.20 -22.95
C GLN A 209 -9.19 1.26 -23.44
N ARG A 210 -8.66 0.38 -22.59
CA ARG A 210 -7.75 -0.69 -23.03
C ARG A 210 -8.46 -1.82 -23.80
N LEU A 211 -9.77 -1.93 -23.64
CA LEU A 211 -10.64 -2.95 -24.24
C LEU A 211 -11.42 -2.32 -25.38
N ALA A 212 -10.72 -1.89 -26.43
CA ALA A 212 -11.25 -1.00 -27.47
C ALA A 212 -12.61 -1.43 -28.06
N GLU A 213 -12.79 -2.72 -28.36
CA GLU A 213 -14.07 -3.22 -28.89
C GLU A 213 -15.22 -3.03 -27.91
N LEU A 214 -14.97 -3.25 -26.62
CA LEU A 214 -15.96 -3.16 -25.56
C LEU A 214 -16.21 -1.69 -25.14
N ASP A 215 -15.15 -0.88 -25.08
CA ASP A 215 -15.26 0.57 -24.89
C ASP A 215 -16.10 1.20 -26.03
N ASN A 216 -15.88 0.78 -27.29
CA ASN A 216 -16.71 1.24 -28.41
C ASN A 216 -18.17 0.80 -28.29
N ALA A 217 -18.44 -0.45 -27.90
CA ALA A 217 -19.81 -0.92 -27.70
C ALA A 217 -20.57 -0.14 -26.60
N ILE A 218 -19.84 0.32 -25.57
CA ILE A 218 -20.41 1.00 -24.41
C ILE A 218 -20.47 2.52 -24.60
N ASN A 219 -19.45 3.13 -25.21
CA ASN A 219 -19.15 4.56 -25.12
C ASN A 219 -18.80 5.22 -26.46
N ALA A 220 -18.98 4.55 -27.60
CA ALA A 220 -18.79 5.22 -28.89
C ALA A 220 -19.85 6.31 -29.10
N ARG A 221 -19.39 7.48 -29.55
CA ARG A 221 -20.24 8.62 -29.91
C ARG A 221 -20.77 8.47 -31.32
N ALA A 222 -21.84 9.20 -31.63
CA ALA A 222 -22.48 9.17 -32.94
C ALA A 222 -21.49 9.47 -34.10
N ASP A 223 -20.53 10.38 -33.91
CA ASP A 223 -19.55 10.73 -34.95
C ASP A 223 -18.56 9.62 -35.33
N TYR A 224 -18.51 8.54 -34.55
CA TYR A 224 -17.75 7.34 -34.88
C TYR A 224 -18.46 6.44 -35.92
N PHE A 225 -19.73 6.70 -36.20
CA PHE A 225 -20.55 5.91 -37.11
C PHE A 225 -20.85 6.66 -38.42
N GLU A 226 -20.87 5.96 -39.55
CA GLU A 226 -21.04 6.55 -40.89
C GLU A 226 -22.36 7.35 -40.98
N LYS A 227 -23.45 6.77 -40.45
CA LYS A 227 -24.77 7.40 -40.45
C LYS A 227 -25.10 8.15 -39.15
N ARG A 228 -24.11 8.34 -38.29
CA ARG A 228 -24.24 9.01 -36.99
C ARG A 228 -25.38 8.46 -36.16
N GLU A 229 -26.29 9.32 -35.69
CA GLU A 229 -27.43 8.93 -34.85
C GLU A 229 -28.40 7.95 -35.56
N GLN A 230 -28.37 7.91 -36.90
CA GLN A 230 -29.20 7.02 -37.71
C GLN A 230 -28.51 5.68 -38.03
N ASP A 231 -27.27 5.48 -37.56
CA ASP A 231 -26.55 4.24 -37.80
C ASP A 231 -27.16 3.09 -36.98
N PRO A 232 -27.53 1.96 -37.61
CA PRO A 232 -28.07 0.82 -36.88
C PRO A 232 -27.08 0.20 -35.89
N ALA A 233 -25.78 0.47 -36.04
CA ALA A 233 -24.76 0.05 -35.09
C ALA A 233 -24.60 1.01 -33.90
N PHE A 234 -25.19 2.21 -33.94
CA PHE A 234 -25.08 3.19 -32.85
C PHE A 234 -25.81 2.67 -31.59
N SER A 235 -25.03 2.42 -30.54
CA SER A 235 -25.49 1.78 -29.30
C SER A 235 -24.83 2.41 -28.06
N GLY A 236 -24.96 1.77 -26.91
CA GLY A 236 -24.31 2.19 -25.67
C GLY A 236 -24.88 3.47 -25.06
N PHE A 237 -24.09 4.12 -24.21
CA PHE A 237 -24.48 5.31 -23.46
C PHE A 237 -24.95 6.45 -24.36
N HIS A 238 -24.19 6.82 -25.39
CA HIS A 238 -24.54 7.97 -26.22
C HIS A 238 -25.78 7.74 -27.09
N ARG A 239 -26.10 6.48 -27.44
CA ARG A 239 -27.38 6.17 -28.09
C ARG A 239 -28.56 6.37 -27.14
N LEU A 240 -28.41 6.00 -25.86
CA LEU A 240 -29.41 6.29 -24.82
C LEU A 240 -29.51 7.79 -24.58
N GLU A 241 -28.38 8.48 -24.48
CA GLU A 241 -28.29 9.93 -24.30
C GLU A 241 -29.09 10.67 -25.39
N TYR A 242 -28.88 10.31 -26.66
CA TYR A 242 -29.60 10.89 -27.79
C TYR A 242 -31.12 10.72 -27.66
N GLY A 243 -31.58 9.50 -27.32
CA GLY A 243 -33.01 9.23 -27.14
C GLY A 243 -33.61 10.00 -25.96
N LEU A 244 -32.93 10.00 -24.83
CA LEU A 244 -33.41 10.60 -23.58
C LEU A 244 -33.41 12.13 -23.63
N PHE A 245 -32.35 12.76 -24.16
CA PHE A 245 -32.15 14.20 -24.04
C PHE A 245 -32.40 14.99 -25.32
N ALA A 246 -32.16 14.41 -26.50
CA ALA A 246 -32.44 15.11 -27.77
C ALA A 246 -33.82 14.76 -28.33
N GLN A 247 -34.23 13.49 -28.27
CA GLN A 247 -35.52 13.04 -28.80
C GLN A 247 -36.64 13.07 -27.76
N HIS A 248 -36.30 13.11 -26.47
CA HIS A 248 -37.25 12.96 -25.36
C HIS A 248 -38.20 11.78 -25.55
N SER A 249 -37.66 10.65 -26.00
CA SER A 249 -38.42 9.42 -26.28
C SER A 249 -37.67 8.18 -25.79
N LEU A 250 -38.42 7.16 -25.40
CA LEU A 250 -37.92 5.83 -25.04
C LEU A 250 -38.02 4.83 -26.20
N ASP A 251 -38.53 5.27 -27.36
CA ASP A 251 -38.76 4.40 -28.50
C ASP A 251 -37.47 3.73 -28.96
N GLY A 252 -37.48 2.39 -28.93
CA GLY A 252 -36.34 1.56 -29.31
C GLY A 252 -35.16 1.57 -28.33
N LEU A 253 -35.27 2.22 -27.16
CA LEU A 253 -34.16 2.28 -26.18
C LEU A 253 -34.04 1.02 -25.31
N ALA A 254 -35.14 0.29 -25.08
CA ALA A 254 -35.12 -0.94 -24.26
C ALA A 254 -34.05 -1.96 -24.69
N PRO A 255 -33.96 -2.39 -25.97
CA PRO A 255 -32.91 -3.32 -26.39
C PRO A 255 -31.49 -2.72 -26.28
N ILE A 256 -31.34 -1.40 -26.42
CA ILE A 256 -30.04 -0.72 -26.24
C ILE A 256 -29.60 -0.76 -24.78
N ALA A 257 -30.51 -0.48 -23.84
CA ALA A 257 -30.23 -0.50 -22.41
C ALA A 257 -29.90 -1.93 -21.91
N GLN A 258 -30.61 -2.94 -22.40
CA GLN A 258 -30.33 -4.35 -22.11
C GLN A 258 -28.94 -4.76 -22.62
N ARG A 259 -28.58 -4.35 -23.85
CA ARG A 259 -27.25 -4.59 -24.40
C ARG A 259 -26.17 -3.89 -23.57
N LEU A 260 -26.37 -2.62 -23.22
CA LEU A 260 -25.46 -1.87 -22.37
C LEU A 260 -25.23 -2.58 -21.03
N LEU A 261 -26.28 -3.10 -20.38
CA LEU A 261 -26.14 -3.86 -19.13
C LEU A 261 -25.27 -5.12 -19.30
N SER A 262 -25.46 -5.84 -20.41
CA SER A 262 -24.61 -6.99 -20.77
C SER A 262 -23.15 -6.55 -20.98
N ASP A 263 -22.93 -5.48 -21.75
CA ASP A 263 -21.60 -5.00 -22.10
C ASP A 263 -20.83 -4.48 -20.87
N VAL A 264 -21.47 -3.75 -19.95
CA VAL A 264 -20.81 -3.33 -18.69
C VAL A 264 -20.55 -4.49 -17.73
N THR A 265 -21.36 -5.56 -17.81
CA THR A 265 -21.10 -6.79 -17.06
C THR A 265 -19.89 -7.53 -17.61
N ALA A 266 -19.79 -7.63 -18.94
CA ALA A 266 -18.61 -8.17 -19.63
C ALA A 266 -17.36 -7.31 -19.34
N LEU A 267 -17.51 -5.99 -19.27
CA LEU A 267 -16.41 -5.06 -18.96
C LEU A 267 -15.82 -5.37 -17.60
N LYS A 268 -16.66 -5.48 -16.56
CA LYS A 268 -16.20 -5.87 -15.23
C LYS A 268 -15.45 -7.20 -15.25
N GLN A 269 -15.99 -8.21 -15.94
CA GLN A 269 -15.36 -9.53 -16.02
C GLN A 269 -13.99 -9.46 -16.69
N GLN A 270 -13.88 -8.78 -17.83
CA GLN A 270 -12.63 -8.65 -18.57
C GLN A 270 -11.57 -7.83 -17.81
N LEU A 271 -11.97 -6.74 -17.17
CA LEU A 271 -11.07 -5.94 -16.33
C LEU A 271 -10.49 -6.74 -15.16
N LEU A 272 -11.23 -7.70 -14.61
CA LEU A 272 -10.76 -8.58 -13.54
C LEU A 272 -9.99 -9.81 -14.07
N ALA A 273 -10.25 -10.23 -15.30
CA ALA A 273 -9.55 -11.36 -15.91
C ALA A 273 -8.15 -10.97 -16.41
N GLN A 274 -7.98 -9.74 -16.89
CA GLN A 274 -6.73 -9.28 -17.47
C GLN A 274 -5.78 -8.71 -16.41
N SER A 275 -4.49 -9.06 -16.51
CA SER A 275 -3.45 -8.42 -15.72
C SER A 275 -3.20 -7.00 -16.21
N LEU A 276 -3.03 -6.08 -15.26
CA LEU A 276 -2.55 -4.72 -15.53
C LEU A 276 -1.04 -4.69 -15.25
N PRO A 277 -0.19 -4.48 -16.26
CA PRO A 277 1.23 -4.24 -16.00
C PRO A 277 1.42 -2.98 -15.16
N PRO A 278 2.39 -2.93 -14.23
CA PRO A 278 2.62 -1.75 -13.38
C PRO A 278 2.79 -0.43 -14.15
N GLU A 279 3.51 -0.44 -15.27
CA GLU A 279 3.71 0.72 -16.16
C GLU A 279 2.42 1.22 -16.83
N GLN A 280 1.35 0.42 -16.77
CA GLN A 280 0.05 0.85 -17.27
C GLN A 280 -0.83 1.49 -16.20
N LEU A 281 -0.50 1.36 -14.92
CA LEU A 281 -1.35 1.85 -13.84
C LEU A 281 -1.48 3.37 -13.85
N VAL A 282 -0.37 4.08 -14.07
CA VAL A 282 -0.37 5.55 -14.19
C VAL A 282 -0.64 5.98 -15.63
N SER A 283 -0.05 5.31 -16.63
CA SER A 283 -0.14 5.76 -18.02
C SER A 283 -1.56 5.73 -18.61
N ILE A 284 -2.46 4.86 -18.13
CA ILE A 284 -3.89 4.91 -18.53
C ILE A 284 -4.54 6.23 -18.14
N LEU A 285 -4.18 6.79 -16.98
CA LEU A 285 -4.73 8.05 -16.48
C LEU A 285 -4.15 9.24 -17.23
N VAL A 286 -2.83 9.22 -17.46
CA VAL A 286 -2.15 10.22 -18.29
C VAL A 286 -2.79 10.30 -19.66
N ARG A 287 -3.00 9.16 -20.35
CA ARG A 287 -3.66 9.14 -21.67
C ARG A 287 -5.08 9.73 -21.60
N ASN A 288 -5.84 9.39 -20.57
CA ASN A 288 -7.20 9.91 -20.40
C ASN A 288 -7.23 11.42 -20.14
N LEU A 289 -6.32 11.93 -19.31
CA LEU A 289 -6.16 13.37 -19.01
C LEU A 289 -5.66 14.16 -20.22
N ASN A 290 -4.72 13.62 -20.99
CA ASN A 290 -4.28 14.25 -22.24
C ASN A 290 -5.41 14.29 -23.27
N SER A 291 -6.17 13.20 -23.43
CA SER A 291 -7.38 13.21 -24.27
C SER A 291 -8.43 14.22 -23.79
N LEU A 292 -8.59 14.37 -22.46
CA LEU A 292 -9.45 15.40 -21.89
C LEU A 292 -8.97 16.79 -22.29
N ALA A 293 -7.68 17.07 -22.07
CA ALA A 293 -7.09 18.38 -22.32
C ALA A 293 -7.09 18.76 -23.81
N ASP A 294 -6.67 17.85 -24.67
CA ASP A 294 -6.43 18.15 -26.09
C ASP A 294 -7.72 18.14 -26.91
N VAL A 295 -8.78 17.45 -26.46
CA VAL A 295 -9.99 17.24 -27.26
C VAL A 295 -11.27 17.56 -26.49
N ARG A 296 -11.54 16.84 -25.39
CA ARG A 296 -12.88 16.84 -24.77
C ARG A 296 -13.21 18.16 -24.08
N ALA A 297 -12.24 18.82 -23.45
CA ALA A 297 -12.46 20.10 -22.77
C ALA A 297 -12.87 21.21 -23.75
N ALA A 298 -12.17 21.36 -24.87
CA ALA A 298 -12.52 22.42 -25.83
C ALA A 298 -13.91 22.20 -26.46
N SER A 299 -14.20 20.95 -26.83
CA SER A 299 -15.37 20.61 -27.64
C SER A 299 -16.66 20.40 -26.82
N GLY A 300 -16.57 19.78 -25.64
CA GLY A 300 -17.76 19.22 -24.98
C GLY A 300 -18.37 18.08 -25.79
N GLU A 301 -17.52 17.36 -26.53
CA GLU A 301 -18.00 16.36 -27.49
C GLU A 301 -18.49 15.07 -26.84
N GLU A 302 -18.21 14.85 -25.55
CA GLU A 302 -18.53 13.59 -24.89
C GLU A 302 -20.03 13.51 -24.62
N GLU A 303 -20.64 14.53 -24.01
CA GLU A 303 -22.07 14.55 -23.69
C GLU A 303 -22.83 15.60 -24.52
N ARG A 304 -22.94 15.35 -25.83
CA ARG A 304 -23.48 16.33 -26.79
C ARG A 304 -24.94 16.69 -26.58
N TYR A 305 -25.71 15.84 -25.91
CA TYR A 305 -27.16 16.04 -25.74
C TYR A 305 -27.54 16.33 -24.30
N SER A 306 -26.84 15.71 -23.33
CA SER A 306 -27.10 15.88 -21.90
C SER A 306 -26.22 16.96 -21.25
N HIS A 307 -25.10 17.32 -21.89
CA HIS A 307 -24.15 18.34 -21.44
C HIS A 307 -23.55 18.06 -20.05
N LEU A 308 -23.34 16.78 -19.72
CA LEU A 308 -22.82 16.30 -18.43
C LEU A 308 -21.29 16.12 -18.39
N ASP A 309 -20.53 16.73 -19.33
CA ASP A 309 -19.08 16.52 -19.45
C ASP A 309 -18.31 16.79 -18.14
N LEU A 310 -18.71 17.81 -17.36
CA LEU A 310 -18.07 18.13 -16.07
C LEU A 310 -18.17 16.96 -15.07
N ASN A 311 -19.31 16.27 -15.01
CA ASN A 311 -19.47 15.10 -14.15
C ASN A 311 -18.53 13.97 -14.58
N GLY A 312 -18.38 13.77 -15.90
CA GLY A 312 -17.42 12.82 -16.45
C GLY A 312 -15.98 13.18 -16.09
N PHE A 313 -15.59 14.44 -16.21
CA PHE A 313 -14.25 14.92 -15.85
C PHE A 313 -13.96 14.75 -14.35
N ALA A 314 -14.94 15.05 -13.49
CA ALA A 314 -14.83 14.84 -12.05
C ALA A 314 -14.69 13.33 -11.71
N ALA A 315 -15.42 12.46 -12.39
CA ALA A 315 -15.29 11.01 -12.26
C ALA A 315 -13.92 10.50 -12.75
N ASN A 316 -13.39 11.02 -13.85
CA ASN A 316 -12.01 10.73 -14.29
C ASN A 316 -10.98 11.18 -13.25
N LEU A 317 -11.15 12.37 -12.65
CA LEU A 317 -10.29 12.85 -11.56
C LEU A 317 -10.36 11.96 -10.31
N ALA A 318 -11.54 11.42 -9.98
CA ALA A 318 -11.69 10.47 -8.87
C ALA A 318 -10.88 9.19 -9.09
N ALA A 319 -10.90 8.63 -10.31
CA ALA A 319 -10.06 7.50 -10.69
C ALA A 319 -8.57 7.85 -10.59
N THR A 320 -8.20 9.05 -11.03
CA THR A 320 -6.83 9.55 -10.94
C THR A 320 -6.33 9.65 -9.50
N ARG A 321 -7.12 10.24 -8.61
CA ARG A 321 -6.81 10.32 -7.17
C ARG A 321 -6.61 8.93 -6.57
N LYS A 322 -7.44 7.96 -6.95
CA LYS A 322 -7.33 6.61 -6.41
C LYS A 322 -6.00 5.97 -6.77
N VAL A 323 -5.56 6.05 -8.03
CA VAL A 323 -4.26 5.49 -8.42
C VAL A 323 -3.12 6.20 -7.72
N VAL A 324 -3.15 7.54 -7.62
CA VAL A 324 -2.11 8.29 -6.89
C VAL A 324 -2.04 7.88 -5.41
N GLU A 325 -3.18 7.66 -4.76
CA GLU A 325 -3.25 7.13 -3.39
C GLU A 325 -2.55 5.77 -3.29
N LEU A 326 -2.81 4.84 -4.23
CA LEU A 326 -2.19 3.52 -4.27
C LEU A 326 -0.68 3.57 -4.52
N MET A 327 -0.21 4.55 -5.30
CA MET A 327 1.21 4.73 -5.61
C MET A 327 1.97 5.50 -4.53
N ARG A 328 1.26 6.23 -3.65
CA ARG A 328 1.88 7.11 -2.65
C ARG A 328 2.88 6.41 -1.74
N PRO A 329 2.63 5.21 -1.19
CA PRO A 329 3.63 4.53 -0.34
C PRO A 329 4.95 4.25 -1.07
N LEU A 330 4.90 3.92 -2.36
CA LEU A 330 6.10 3.71 -3.18
C LEU A 330 6.82 5.03 -3.44
N LEU A 331 6.07 6.07 -3.80
CA LEU A 331 6.61 7.41 -4.04
C LEU A 331 7.23 8.01 -2.78
N THR A 332 6.60 7.89 -1.62
CA THR A 332 7.16 8.39 -0.34
C THR A 332 8.53 7.77 -0.05
N LYS A 333 8.73 6.51 -0.44
CA LYS A 333 10.00 5.82 -0.19
C LYS A 333 11.10 6.22 -1.18
N SER A 334 10.80 6.23 -2.48
CA SER A 334 11.83 6.35 -3.53
C SER A 334 11.82 7.67 -4.31
N ALA A 335 10.77 8.49 -4.19
CA ALA A 335 10.55 9.68 -5.01
C ALA A 335 9.65 10.73 -4.33
N ALA A 336 9.88 11.00 -3.03
CA ALA A 336 9.00 11.84 -2.22
C ALA A 336 8.83 13.27 -2.76
N ASP A 337 9.86 13.80 -3.42
CA ASP A 337 9.89 15.15 -4.00
C ASP A 337 8.84 15.36 -5.11
N LEU A 338 8.30 14.30 -5.70
CA LEU A 338 7.23 14.40 -6.69
C LEU A 338 5.86 14.67 -6.07
N LEU A 339 5.64 14.25 -4.82
CA LEU A 339 4.32 14.29 -4.18
C LEU A 339 3.74 15.71 -4.08
N PRO A 340 4.49 16.76 -3.67
CA PRO A 340 3.95 18.12 -3.62
C PRO A 340 3.45 18.62 -4.99
N GLY A 341 4.17 18.30 -6.07
CA GLY A 341 3.79 18.68 -7.43
C GLY A 341 2.51 17.97 -7.88
N ILE A 342 2.40 16.67 -7.61
CA ILE A 342 1.20 15.87 -7.92
C ILE A 342 0.00 16.38 -7.11
N ASP A 343 0.16 16.59 -5.82
CA ASP A 343 -0.92 17.04 -4.92
C ASP A 343 -1.42 18.44 -5.28
N SER A 344 -0.51 19.33 -5.65
CA SER A 344 -0.85 20.66 -6.17
C SER A 344 -1.63 20.58 -7.49
N ALA A 345 -1.20 19.75 -8.44
CA ALA A 345 -1.88 19.60 -9.72
C ALA A 345 -3.28 18.97 -9.58
N ILE A 346 -3.44 17.96 -8.71
CA ILE A 346 -4.75 17.38 -8.36
C ILE A 346 -5.66 18.44 -7.76
N SER A 347 -5.16 19.22 -6.80
CA SER A 347 -5.94 20.26 -6.12
C SER A 347 -6.33 21.38 -7.07
N ALA A 348 -5.44 21.78 -7.97
CA ALA A 348 -5.70 22.81 -8.96
C ALA A 348 -6.77 22.37 -9.98
N PHE A 349 -6.70 21.12 -10.46
CA PHE A 349 -7.73 20.61 -11.38
C PHE A 349 -9.08 20.42 -10.67
N ALA A 350 -9.07 19.91 -9.45
CA ALA A 350 -10.26 19.81 -8.62
C ALA A 350 -10.93 21.17 -8.40
N GLY A 351 -10.16 22.16 -7.95
CA GLY A 351 -10.67 23.52 -7.72
C GLY A 351 -11.25 24.15 -8.98
N GLN A 352 -10.66 23.87 -10.16
CA GLN A 352 -11.23 24.32 -11.44
C GLN A 352 -12.60 23.71 -11.71
N LEU A 353 -12.77 22.40 -11.48
CA LEU A 353 -14.05 21.73 -11.66
C LEU A 353 -15.05 22.20 -10.59
N ASP A 354 -14.67 22.20 -9.33
CA ASP A 354 -15.53 22.56 -8.18
C ASP A 354 -16.06 23.99 -8.31
N GLY A 355 -15.26 24.92 -8.86
CA GLY A 355 -15.70 26.28 -9.17
C GLY A 355 -16.81 26.39 -10.23
N LEU A 356 -17.13 25.31 -10.93
CA LEU A 356 -18.20 25.23 -11.92
C LEU A 356 -19.48 24.59 -11.36
N GLN A 357 -19.49 24.22 -10.08
CA GLN A 357 -20.72 23.76 -9.41
C GLN A 357 -21.68 24.93 -9.10
N VAL A 358 -22.97 24.61 -9.07
CA VAL A 358 -24.08 25.45 -8.61
C VAL A 358 -24.95 24.58 -7.73
N ASP A 359 -25.20 25.00 -6.48
CA ASP A 359 -25.99 24.26 -5.49
C ASP A 359 -25.57 22.78 -5.33
N GLY A 360 -24.26 22.53 -5.36
CA GLY A 360 -23.68 21.19 -5.20
C GLY A 360 -23.74 20.29 -6.44
N ASN A 361 -24.20 20.80 -7.58
CA ASN A 361 -24.25 20.07 -8.85
C ASN A 361 -23.40 20.79 -9.91
N TYR A 362 -22.75 20.04 -10.80
CA TYR A 362 -22.07 20.68 -11.93
C TYR A 362 -23.08 21.32 -12.89
N ARG A 363 -22.77 22.53 -13.36
CA ARG A 363 -23.55 23.16 -14.44
C ARG A 363 -23.41 22.38 -15.75
N THR A 364 -24.35 22.55 -16.66
CA THR A 364 -24.30 21.95 -17.99
C THR A 364 -23.14 22.54 -18.81
N TYR A 365 -22.49 21.73 -19.63
CA TYR A 365 -21.25 22.10 -20.31
C TYR A 365 -21.40 23.21 -21.36
N ASP A 366 -22.59 23.35 -21.94
CA ASP A 366 -22.98 24.46 -22.82
C ASP A 366 -22.91 25.83 -22.13
N SER A 367 -23.05 25.87 -20.80
CA SER A 367 -22.89 27.09 -20.00
C SER A 367 -21.44 27.44 -19.63
N VAL A 368 -20.48 26.55 -19.92
CA VAL A 368 -19.06 26.73 -19.62
C VAL A 368 -18.38 27.51 -20.74
N THR A 369 -17.80 28.66 -20.41
CA THR A 369 -17.20 29.57 -21.40
C THR A 369 -15.93 28.99 -22.03
N ALA A 370 -15.55 29.49 -23.21
CA ALA A 370 -14.31 29.08 -23.88
C ALA A 370 -13.07 29.22 -22.97
N ASP A 371 -12.98 30.33 -22.21
CA ASP A 371 -11.88 30.54 -21.26
C ASP A 371 -11.88 29.51 -20.13
N GLN A 372 -13.05 29.16 -19.59
CA GLN A 372 -13.18 28.12 -18.56
C GLN A 372 -12.82 26.73 -19.12
N ARG A 373 -13.22 26.44 -20.36
CA ARG A 373 -12.83 25.20 -21.07
C ARG A 373 -11.32 25.12 -21.27
N GLN A 374 -10.67 26.23 -21.64
CA GLN A 374 -9.22 26.29 -21.74
C GLN A 374 -8.56 26.06 -20.38
N GLN A 375 -9.09 26.64 -19.30
CA GLN A 375 -8.56 26.41 -17.95
C GLN A 375 -8.71 24.94 -17.52
N ILE A 376 -9.84 24.29 -17.82
CA ILE A 376 -10.01 22.83 -17.60
C ILE A 376 -8.92 22.06 -18.33
N ALA A 377 -8.71 22.35 -19.62
CA ALA A 377 -7.70 21.70 -20.44
C ALA A 377 -6.28 21.88 -19.87
N ASP A 378 -5.92 23.12 -19.52
CA ASP A 378 -4.60 23.45 -18.98
C ASP A 378 -4.34 22.73 -17.65
N LYS A 379 -5.34 22.66 -16.76
CA LYS A 379 -5.20 21.95 -15.48
C LYS A 379 -5.13 20.44 -15.65
N ALA A 380 -5.91 19.87 -16.58
CA ALA A 380 -5.83 18.44 -16.89
C ALA A 380 -4.46 18.08 -17.49
N LYS A 381 -3.91 18.93 -18.38
CA LYS A 381 -2.57 18.75 -18.96
C LYS A 381 -1.46 18.88 -17.93
N ALA A 382 -1.57 19.86 -17.02
CA ALA A 382 -0.63 20.01 -15.92
C ALA A 382 -0.64 18.79 -14.98
N LEU A 383 -1.82 18.24 -14.71
CA LEU A 383 -1.95 17.00 -13.94
C LEU A 383 -1.35 15.80 -14.68
N ALA A 384 -1.62 15.64 -15.98
CA ALA A 384 -1.01 14.58 -16.78
C ALA A 384 0.53 14.66 -16.73
N ALA A 385 1.10 15.86 -16.93
CA ALA A 385 2.54 16.08 -16.86
C ALA A 385 3.15 15.79 -15.47
N ALA A 386 2.42 16.09 -14.38
CA ALA A 386 2.86 15.76 -13.03
C ALA A 386 2.88 14.23 -12.80
N LEU A 387 1.90 13.51 -13.36
CA LEU A 387 1.81 12.05 -13.26
C LEU A 387 2.83 11.31 -14.14
N ASP A 388 3.21 11.88 -15.30
CA ASP A 388 4.24 11.31 -16.19
C ASP A 388 5.61 11.14 -15.50
N GLY A 389 5.87 11.89 -14.43
CA GLY A 389 7.08 11.74 -13.62
C GLY A 389 7.12 10.46 -12.77
N ILE A 390 5.98 9.80 -12.53
CA ILE A 390 5.88 8.65 -11.60
C ILE A 390 6.60 7.42 -12.18
N ASP A 391 6.28 7.01 -13.40
CA ASP A 391 6.83 5.77 -13.99
C ASP A 391 8.37 5.81 -14.08
N PRO A 392 9.02 6.89 -14.57
CA PRO A 392 10.48 7.00 -14.55
C PRO A 392 11.08 6.92 -13.15
N ALA A 393 10.47 7.62 -12.18
CA ALA A 393 10.95 7.69 -10.80
C ALA A 393 10.85 6.35 -10.07
N LEU A 394 9.85 5.54 -10.41
CA LEU A 394 9.67 4.20 -9.86
C LEU A 394 10.33 3.09 -10.70
N GLY A 395 11.01 3.46 -11.79
CA GLY A 395 11.76 2.49 -12.60
C GLY A 395 10.93 1.65 -13.55
N LEU A 396 9.73 2.11 -13.90
CA LEU A 396 8.82 1.42 -14.81
C LEU A 396 9.11 1.73 -16.30
N THR A 397 9.94 2.73 -16.59
CA THR A 397 10.36 3.05 -17.97
C THR A 397 11.31 2.00 -18.54
N GLY A 398 10.97 1.46 -19.72
CA GLY A 398 11.83 0.52 -20.47
C GLY A 398 11.61 -0.97 -20.18
N LEU A 399 10.58 -1.32 -19.40
CA LEU A 399 10.06 -2.69 -19.34
C LEU A 399 9.32 -2.96 -20.67
N LYS A 400 10.05 -3.49 -21.65
CA LYS A 400 9.48 -3.97 -22.92
C LYS A 400 9.40 -5.49 -22.91
#